data_AF-A0A7R9MVX9-F1
#
_entry.id   AF-A0A7R9MVX9-F1
#
_cell.length_a   1.000
_cell.length_b   1.000
_cell.length_c   1.000
_cell.angle_alpha   90.00
_cell.angle_beta   90.00
_cell.angle_gamma   90.00
#
_symmetry.space_group_name_H-M   'P 1'
#
loop_
_entity.id
_entity.type
_entity.pdbx_description
1 polymer ?
#
loop_
_entity_poly.entity_id
_entity_poly.type
_entity_poly.pdbx_seq_one_letter_code
_entity_poly.pdbx_strand_id
1 'polypeptide(L)'
;MTDISGNSFVESLCAPPEADPSVESNRYIRTIAEDKILGIYDAETTADDKDSALKDEVLQFATNCPNCSAPAFTNMKVTQIPHFKEVVIMATNCDSCGHKTNEVKPGSGIEEKGIRI
;
A
#
# COMPACT_ATOMS: atom_id res chain seq x y z
N MET A 1 -0.26 -23.20 -26.02
CA MET A 1 0.22 -21.97 -25.35
C MET A 1 -0.18 -22.07 -23.90
N THR A 2 0.73 -21.83 -22.96
CA THR A 2 0.43 -21.89 -21.52
C THR A 2 0.65 -20.50 -20.95
N ASP A 3 -0.42 -19.90 -20.44
CA ASP A 3 -0.39 -18.60 -19.80
C ASP A 3 -0.79 -18.72 -18.35
N ILE A 4 0.19 -18.55 -17.47
CA ILE A 4 0.03 -18.60 -16.02
C ILE A 4 -0.90 -17.50 -15.49
N SER A 5 -1.02 -16.36 -16.19
CA SER A 5 -1.90 -15.26 -15.78
C SER A 5 -3.37 -15.49 -16.15
N GLY A 6 -3.62 -16.37 -17.13
CA GLY A 6 -4.96 -16.66 -17.65
C GLY A 6 -5.57 -15.54 -18.51
N ASN A 7 -4.77 -14.56 -18.95
CA ASN A 7 -5.23 -13.41 -19.73
C ASN A 7 -5.11 -13.61 -21.24
N SER A 8 -4.38 -14.64 -21.67
CA SER A 8 -4.22 -14.99 -23.07
C SER A 8 -5.54 -15.49 -23.64
N PHE A 9 -5.88 -14.99 -24.82
CA PHE A 9 -7.11 -15.30 -25.53
C PHE A 9 -6.78 -15.81 -26.93
N VAL A 10 -7.51 -16.84 -27.37
CA VAL A 10 -7.48 -17.37 -28.74
C VAL A 10 -8.91 -17.27 -29.28
N GLU A 11 -9.07 -16.56 -30.39
CA GLU A 11 -10.37 -16.40 -31.04
C GLU A 11 -10.81 -17.72 -31.68
N SER A 12 -12.05 -18.13 -31.41
CA SER A 12 -12.70 -19.25 -32.09
C SER A 12 -13.11 -18.82 -33.50
N LEU A 13 -12.68 -19.54 -34.52
CA LEU A 13 -13.10 -19.28 -35.91
C LEU A 13 -14.48 -19.89 -36.21
N CYS A 14 -14.98 -20.75 -35.32
CA CYS A 14 -16.31 -21.33 -35.39
C CYS A 14 -17.35 -20.45 -34.67
N ALA A 15 -18.54 -20.31 -35.27
CA ALA A 15 -19.65 -19.58 -34.69
C ALA A 15 -20.33 -20.40 -33.57
N PRO A 16 -20.73 -19.78 -32.44
CA PRO A 16 -21.48 -20.45 -31.39
C PRO A 16 -22.76 -21.09 -31.96
N PRO A 17 -23.18 -22.29 -31.49
CA PRO A 17 -22.84 -22.93 -30.22
C PRO A 17 -21.81 -24.07 -30.30
N GLU A 18 -21.28 -24.38 -31.49
CA GLU A 18 -20.35 -25.50 -31.67
C GLU A 18 -18.94 -25.10 -31.19
N ALA A 19 -18.30 -25.98 -30.41
CA ALA A 19 -16.92 -25.77 -29.98
C ALA A 19 -15.98 -25.93 -31.18
N ASP A 20 -14.94 -25.08 -31.26
CA ASP A 20 -13.93 -25.17 -32.32
C ASP A 20 -13.14 -26.49 -32.18
N PRO A 21 -13.21 -27.41 -33.15
CA PRO A 21 -12.51 -28.70 -33.06
C PRO A 21 -10.98 -28.57 -33.13
N SER A 22 -10.46 -27.40 -33.53
CA SER A 22 -9.03 -27.12 -33.63
C SER A 22 -8.44 -26.48 -32.37
N VAL A 23 -9.28 -26.11 -31.39
CA VAL A 23 -8.86 -25.42 -30.16
C VAL A 23 -9.39 -26.15 -28.93
N GLU A 24 -8.47 -26.65 -28.10
CA GLU A 24 -8.77 -27.23 -26.81
C GLU A 24 -8.25 -26.33 -25.69
N SER A 25 -9.12 -25.88 -24.79
CA SER A 25 -8.77 -25.05 -23.64
C SER A 25 -8.89 -25.83 -22.34
N ASN A 26 -7.79 -25.95 -21.59
CA ASN A 26 -7.75 -26.61 -20.29
C ASN A 26 -7.38 -25.60 -19.19
N ARG A 27 -8.13 -25.61 -18.08
CA ARG A 27 -7.84 -24.79 -16.89
C ARG A 27 -7.08 -25.63 -15.87
N TYR A 28 -6.06 -25.06 -15.24
CA TYR A 28 -5.26 -25.75 -14.24
C TYR A 28 -5.08 -24.87 -12.99
N ILE A 29 -4.77 -25.51 -11.87
CA ILE A 29 -4.42 -24.83 -10.62
C ILE A 29 -2.94 -24.47 -10.71
N ARG A 30 -2.64 -23.18 -10.52
CA ARG A 30 -1.27 -22.66 -10.50
C ARG A 30 -0.50 -23.26 -9.32
N THR A 31 0.79 -23.45 -9.54
CA THR A 31 1.75 -23.79 -8.49
C THR A 31 2.15 -22.54 -7.71
N ILE A 32 2.67 -22.72 -6.49
CA ILE A 32 3.16 -21.63 -5.65
C ILE A 32 4.27 -20.83 -6.35
N ALA A 33 5.10 -21.48 -7.17
CA ALA A 33 6.15 -20.81 -7.95
C ALA A 33 5.55 -19.90 -9.04
N GLU A 34 4.49 -20.34 -9.71
CA GLU A 34 3.78 -19.54 -10.72
C GLU A 34 3.05 -18.35 -10.08
N ASP A 35 2.43 -18.56 -8.91
CA ASP A 35 1.79 -17.47 -8.17
C ASP A 35 2.81 -16.41 -7.70
N LYS A 36 4.03 -16.81 -7.33
CA LYS A 36 5.13 -15.87 -7.03
C LYS A 36 5.57 -15.08 -8.26
N ILE A 37 5.66 -15.71 -9.43
CA ILE A 37 6.00 -15.03 -10.69
C ILE A 37 4.94 -13.97 -11.04
N LEU A 38 3.69 -14.23 -10.71
CA LEU A 38 2.56 -13.31 -10.92
C LEU A 38 2.42 -12.24 -9.84
N GLY A 39 3.26 -12.26 -8.80
CA GLY A 39 3.15 -11.32 -7.68
C GLY A 39 1.87 -11.50 -6.84
N ILE A 40 1.28 -12.70 -6.86
CA ILE A 40 0.09 -13.01 -6.05
C ILE A 40 0.48 -13.24 -4.58
N TYR A 41 1.67 -13.83 -4.37
CA TYR A 41 2.30 -13.92 -3.07
C TYR A 41 3.55 -13.06 -3.07
N ASP A 42 3.52 -11.95 -2.36
CA ASP A 42 4.76 -11.30 -1.95
C ASP A 42 5.44 -12.19 -0.90
N ALA A 43 6.75 -12.36 -1.04
CA ALA A 43 7.53 -13.00 0.01
C ALA A 43 7.26 -12.22 1.31
N GLU A 44 6.60 -12.87 2.27
CA GLU A 44 6.20 -12.36 3.60
C GLU A 44 4.75 -11.88 3.79
N THR A 45 3.74 -12.53 3.18
CA THR A 45 2.38 -12.46 3.74
C THR A 45 2.30 -13.29 5.04
N THR A 46 2.86 -12.77 6.14
CA THR A 46 2.40 -13.13 7.48
C THR A 46 1.00 -12.58 7.65
N ALA A 47 0.10 -13.40 8.19
CA ALA A 47 -1.32 -13.13 8.34
C ALA A 47 -1.64 -12.02 9.36
N ASP A 48 -1.24 -10.78 9.06
CA ASP A 48 -1.53 -9.56 9.82
C ASP A 48 -2.27 -8.52 8.94
N ASP A 49 -3.24 -8.97 8.14
CA ASP A 49 -4.08 -8.15 7.25
C ASP A 49 -5.07 -7.19 7.97
N LYS A 50 -4.88 -6.94 9.26
CA LYS A 50 -5.59 -5.86 9.98
C LYS A 50 -4.75 -4.61 10.19
N ASP A 51 -3.45 -4.66 9.94
CA ASP A 51 -2.52 -3.54 10.13
C ASP A 51 -2.23 -2.78 8.82
N SER A 52 -2.50 -3.38 7.66
CA SER A 52 -2.30 -2.76 6.34
C SER A 52 -3.25 -1.58 6.09
N ALA A 53 -4.50 -1.66 6.58
CA ALA A 53 -5.49 -0.58 6.40
C ALA A 53 -5.09 0.73 7.11
N LEU A 54 -4.41 0.66 8.27
CA LEU A 54 -4.02 1.84 9.03
C LEU A 54 -2.78 2.55 8.46
N LYS A 55 -1.94 1.85 7.68
CA LYS A 55 -0.71 2.41 7.09
C LYS A 55 -0.97 3.31 5.89
N ASP A 56 -2.07 3.07 5.18
CA ASP A 56 -2.41 3.86 3.98
C ASP A 56 -3.36 5.02 4.25
N GLU A 57 -4.08 5.01 5.38
CA GLU A 57 -5.02 6.06 5.74
C GLU A 57 -4.35 7.27 6.40
N VAL A 58 -4.93 8.46 6.14
CA VAL A 58 -4.54 9.70 6.81
C VAL A 58 -5.57 9.99 7.90
N LEU A 59 -5.11 10.09 9.14
CA LEU A 59 -5.92 10.44 10.30
C LEU A 59 -5.89 11.96 10.48
N GLN A 60 -7.05 12.59 10.68
CA GLN A 60 -7.14 14.04 10.91
C GLN A 60 -7.76 14.32 12.28
N PHE A 61 -7.11 15.17 13.07
CA PHE A 61 -7.63 15.60 14.37
C PHE A 61 -7.61 17.12 14.52
N ALA A 62 -8.56 17.66 15.29
CA ALA A 62 -8.63 19.07 15.62
C ALA A 62 -7.66 19.41 16.76
N THR A 63 -6.91 20.50 16.62
CA THR A 63 -5.97 21.02 17.62
C THR A 63 -5.91 22.55 17.55
N ASN A 64 -5.14 23.19 18.41
CA ASN A 64 -4.89 24.62 18.36
C ASN A 64 -3.56 24.91 17.65
N CYS A 65 -3.53 25.96 16.84
CA CYS A 65 -2.31 26.42 16.19
C CYS A 65 -1.27 26.85 17.25
N PRO A 66 -0.01 26.36 17.20
CA PRO A 66 1.02 26.72 18.17
C PRO A 66 1.43 28.20 18.11
N ASN A 67 1.12 28.90 17.01
CA ASN A 67 1.47 30.31 16.83
C ASN A 67 0.36 31.29 17.26
N CYS A 68 -0.90 31.01 16.92
CA CYS A 68 -2.01 31.95 17.14
C CYS A 68 -3.14 31.39 18.01
N SER A 69 -3.01 30.14 18.45
CA SER A 69 -4.01 29.41 19.24
C SER A 69 -5.40 29.25 18.59
N ALA A 70 -5.58 29.69 17.34
CA ALA A 70 -6.80 29.46 16.58
C ALA A 70 -7.03 27.95 16.36
N PRO A 71 -8.29 27.50 16.23
CA PRO A 71 -8.61 26.13 15.84
C PRO A 71 -7.96 25.77 14.50
N ALA A 72 -7.26 24.65 14.45
CA ALA A 72 -6.59 24.12 13.27
C ALA A 72 -6.75 22.59 13.22
N PHE A 73 -6.42 22.01 12.07
CA PHE A 73 -6.38 20.56 11.91
C PHE A 73 -4.96 20.08 11.68
N THR A 74 -4.64 18.94 12.28
CA THR A 74 -3.38 18.23 12.05
C THR A 74 -3.68 16.91 11.35
N ASN A 75 -3.01 16.70 10.22
CA ASN A 75 -3.04 15.46 9.47
C ASN A 75 -1.89 14.57 9.94
N MET A 76 -2.20 13.34 10.31
CA MET A 76 -1.28 12.32 10.78
C MET A 76 -1.26 11.15 9.81
N LYS A 77 -0.07 10.77 9.36
CA LYS A 77 0.15 9.57 8.56
C LYS A 77 1.28 8.75 9.16
N VAL A 78 1.02 7.47 9.40
CA VAL A 78 2.05 6.48 9.74
C VAL A 78 2.61 5.94 8.43
N THR A 79 3.92 6.02 8.23
CA THR A 79 4.56 5.58 6.99
C THR A 79 5.95 5.00 7.26
N GLN A 80 6.37 4.03 6.46
CA GLN A 80 7.71 3.47 6.52
C GLN A 80 8.58 4.17 5.47
N ILE A 81 9.59 4.91 5.94
CA ILE A 81 10.57 5.56 5.05
C ILE A 81 11.80 4.66 4.95
N PRO A 82 12.31 4.37 3.74
CA PRO A 82 13.57 3.63 3.58
C PRO A 82 14.67 4.23 4.46
N HIS A 83 15.40 3.37 5.18
CA HIS A 83 16.43 3.73 6.18
C HIS A 83 15.96 4.37 7.49
N PHE A 84 14.71 4.84 7.59
CA PHE A 84 14.19 5.58 8.76
C PHE A 84 13.17 4.81 9.62
N LYS A 85 12.96 3.53 9.35
CA LYS A 85 11.94 2.69 10.01
C LYS A 85 10.54 3.30 9.89
N GLU A 86 9.62 2.88 10.75
CA GLU A 86 8.28 3.45 10.84
C GLU A 86 8.33 4.84 11.49
N VAL A 87 7.75 5.83 10.80
CA VAL A 87 7.65 7.21 11.25
C VAL A 87 6.22 7.71 11.16
N VAL A 88 5.87 8.62 12.06
CA VAL A 88 4.60 9.34 12.08
C VAL A 88 4.86 10.76 11.63
N ILE A 89 4.26 11.14 10.50
CA ILE A 89 4.31 12.51 9.97
C ILE A 89 3.05 13.23 10.45
N MET A 90 3.23 14.36 11.12
CA MET A 90 2.15 15.25 11.55
C MET A 90 2.29 16.60 10.85
N ALA A 91 1.31 16.96 10.05
CA ALA A 91 1.28 18.21 9.30
C ALA A 91 0.10 19.07 9.78
N THR A 92 0.40 20.24 10.33
CA THR A 92 -0.61 21.22 10.75
C THR A 92 -0.55 22.41 9.81
N ASN A 93 -1.69 22.79 9.24
CA ASN A 93 -1.85 23.99 8.44
C ASN A 93 -2.94 24.86 9.07
N CYS A 94 -2.59 26.09 9.45
CA CYS A 94 -3.51 27.02 10.07
C CYS A 94 -4.03 28.04 9.04
N ASP A 95 -5.34 28.01 8.79
CA ASP A 95 -5.99 28.93 7.85
C ASP A 95 -6.13 30.35 8.39
N SER A 96 -6.03 30.55 9.70
CA SER A 96 -6.18 31.88 10.34
C SER A 96 -4.92 32.74 10.24
N CYS A 97 -3.75 32.17 10.47
CA CYS A 97 -2.47 32.91 10.48
C CYS A 97 -1.47 32.44 9.43
N GLY A 98 -1.79 31.40 8.65
CA GLY A 98 -0.91 30.84 7.63
C GLY A 98 0.26 30.01 8.16
N HIS A 99 0.32 29.74 9.47
CA HIS A 99 1.37 28.94 10.07
C HIS A 99 1.27 27.48 9.60
N LYS A 100 2.42 26.93 9.16
CA LYS A 100 2.56 25.55 8.67
C LYS A 100 3.69 24.87 9.42
N THR A 101 3.44 23.68 9.95
CA THR A 101 4.46 22.86 10.60
C THR A 101 4.34 21.41 10.14
N ASN A 102 5.49 20.78 9.89
CA ASN A 102 5.63 19.36 9.60
C ASN A 102 6.54 18.76 10.66
N GLU A 103 5.98 17.95 11.54
CA GLU A 103 6.70 17.22 12.57
C GLU A 103 6.84 15.76 12.14
N VAL A 104 8.04 15.20 12.30
CA VAL A 104 8.31 13.78 12.07
C VAL A 104 8.67 13.16 13.42
N LYS A 105 7.91 12.15 13.84
CA LYS A 105 8.17 11.39 15.06
C LYS A 105 8.52 9.94 14.71
N PRO A 106 9.56 9.36 15.32
CA PRO A 106 9.80 7.92 15.17
C PRO A 106 8.64 7.15 15.79
N GLY A 107 8.09 6.18 15.05
CA GLY A 107 7.07 5.25 15.55
C GLY A 107 7.66 4.12 16.39
N SER A 108 8.96 3.84 16.22
CA SER A 108 9.70 2.84 17.01
C SER A 108 10.38 3.42 18.25
N GLY A 109 10.77 2.53 19.18
CA GLY A 109 11.54 2.90 20.37
C GLY A 109 12.90 3.53 20.04
N ILE A 110 13.54 4.09 21.08
CA ILE A 110 14.87 4.72 21.00
C ILE A 110 15.90 3.68 20.57
N GLU A 111 16.62 3.95 19.49
CA GLU A 111 17.73 3.10 19.02
C GLU A 111 18.89 3.14 20.02
N GLU A 112 19.57 2.00 20.22
CA GLU A 112 20.71 1.90 21.14
C GLU A 112 21.90 2.81 20.76
N LYS A 113 21.97 3.25 19.50
CA LYS A 113 23.05 4.07 18.96
C LYS A 113 22.49 5.29 18.23
N GLY A 114 23.11 6.44 18.43
CA GLY A 114 22.82 7.64 17.65
C GLY A 114 23.34 7.52 16.22
N ILE A 115 22.59 8.04 15.25
CA ILE A 115 23.01 8.18 13.86
C ILE A 115 23.45 9.62 13.63
N ARG A 116 24.63 9.81 13.05
CA ARG A 116 25.12 11.10 12.56
C ARG A 116 25.34 10.95 11.06
N ILE A 117 24.63 11.77 10.29
CA ILE A 117 24.73 11.86 8.83
C ILE A 117 25.36 13.21 8.50
#